data_AF-A0A963WEA7-F1
#
_entry.id   AF-A0A963WEA7-F1
#
_cell.length_a   1.000
_cell.length_b   1.000
_cell.length_c   1.000
_cell.angle_alpha   90.00
_cell.angle_beta   90.00
_cell.angle_gamma   90.00
#
_symmetry.space_group_name_H-M   'P 1'
#
loop_
_entity.id
_entity.type
_entity.pdbx_description
1 polymer ?
#
loop_
_entity_poly.entity_id
_entity_poly.type
_entity_poly.pdbx_seq_one_letter_code
_entity_poly.pdbx_strand_id
1 'polypeptide(L)'
;MFSFFRKKKPAAEPAPIEQSAAESPVADAPAPVAPPPPAAEAPPEVLPEVPVDDLEAQALAAVPEESVEAEPPEPPAPVKNTAEPIAASARHERAEATFSSESEPAEDAAAPARSGWLSRLRTGLKKTGSGISSVFTGTKIDEALYEDLETALLMADAGVAATTFLLDDLRRRVKDARATDPAQVKGLLADAITDLLKPLEKTLVVGEYHPTVIMVAGVNGAGKTTSIGKLTRHLADAGATVL
;
A
#
# COMPACT_ATOMS: atom_id res chain seq x y z
N MET A 1 -40.77 -66.19 33.53
CA MET A 1 -40.43 -65.33 34.69
C MET A 1 -39.60 -66.16 35.66
N PHE A 2 -38.27 -66.22 35.45
CA PHE A 2 -37.36 -66.99 36.32
C PHE A 2 -36.00 -66.28 36.45
N SER A 3 -35.56 -66.20 37.71
CA SER A 3 -34.28 -65.71 38.21
C SER A 3 -33.21 -66.81 38.16
N PHE A 4 -31.93 -66.46 37.94
CA PHE A 4 -30.73 -67.25 38.26
C PHE A 4 -29.54 -66.27 38.41
N PHE A 5 -29.03 -65.95 39.61
CA PHE A 5 -27.95 -66.65 40.36
C PHE A 5 -26.74 -67.02 39.45
N ARG A 6 -25.46 -66.66 39.71
CA ARG A 6 -24.64 -66.97 40.91
C ARG A 6 -23.19 -66.44 40.75
N LYS A 7 -22.64 -65.74 41.77
CA LYS A 7 -21.36 -65.98 42.53
C LYS A 7 -20.02 -66.07 41.73
N LYS A 8 -18.89 -65.44 42.12
CA LYS A 8 -18.03 -65.75 43.29
C LYS A 8 -16.76 -64.83 43.34
N LYS A 9 -16.39 -64.39 44.55
CA LYS A 9 -15.17 -63.65 45.08
C LYS A 9 -13.85 -64.49 44.98
N PRO A 10 -12.66 -64.11 45.54
CA PRO A 10 -12.02 -62.81 45.94
C PRO A 10 -10.48 -62.67 45.63
N ALA A 11 -9.89 -61.51 46.01
CA ALA A 11 -8.53 -61.24 46.57
C ALA A 11 -7.21 -61.45 45.77
N ALA A 12 -6.36 -60.40 45.72
CA ALA A 12 -4.98 -60.37 46.29
C ALA A 12 -4.15 -59.14 45.80
N GLU A 13 -3.77 -58.26 46.73
CA GLU A 13 -2.45 -57.57 46.79
C GLU A 13 -1.47 -58.52 47.54
N PRO A 14 -0.12 -58.45 47.45
CA PRO A 14 0.69 -57.21 47.60
C PRO A 14 2.07 -57.12 46.86
N ALA A 15 2.58 -55.88 46.69
CA ALA A 15 3.97 -55.35 46.84
C ALA A 15 5.23 -56.15 46.31
N PRO A 16 6.49 -55.72 46.61
CA PRO A 16 7.31 -54.75 45.84
C PRO A 16 8.70 -55.30 45.43
N ILE A 17 9.38 -54.80 44.38
CA ILE A 17 10.81 -55.11 44.14
C ILE A 17 11.61 -53.91 43.55
N GLU A 18 12.55 -53.44 44.38
CA GLU A 18 13.95 -53.01 44.18
C GLU A 18 14.42 -52.48 42.80
N GLN A 19 14.90 -51.23 42.73
CA GLN A 19 16.31 -50.80 42.87
C GLN A 19 17.27 -51.35 41.79
N SER A 20 17.83 -50.43 41.00
CA SER A 20 19.23 -50.52 40.60
C SER A 20 19.81 -49.11 40.48
N ALA A 21 20.82 -48.88 41.32
CA ALA A 21 21.64 -47.69 41.36
C ALA A 21 22.83 -47.85 40.41
N ALA A 22 23.24 -46.75 39.78
CA ALA A 22 24.61 -46.56 39.30
C ALA A 22 25.00 -45.09 39.53
N GLU A 23 25.71 -44.91 40.64
CA GLU A 23 26.84 -44.01 40.92
C GLU A 23 27.26 -42.90 39.93
N SER A 24 27.26 -41.67 40.49
CA SER A 24 28.06 -40.42 40.31
C SER A 24 29.42 -40.51 39.55
N PRO A 25 30.03 -39.41 38.99
CA PRO A 25 30.11 -38.06 39.61
C PRO A 25 30.15 -36.80 38.69
N VAL A 26 29.85 -35.65 39.32
CA VAL A 26 30.46 -34.31 39.21
C VAL A 26 31.08 -33.87 37.87
N ALA A 27 30.50 -32.84 37.23
CA ALA A 27 31.22 -31.61 36.83
C ALA A 27 30.34 -30.64 36.03
N ASP A 28 30.35 -29.40 36.50
CA ASP A 28 30.26 -28.15 35.73
C ASP A 28 28.93 -27.76 35.06
N ALA A 29 28.23 -26.85 35.74
CA ALA A 29 27.25 -25.98 35.10
C ALA A 29 27.99 -24.90 34.31
N PRO A 30 27.71 -24.66 33.02
CA PRO A 30 28.12 -23.42 32.40
C PRO A 30 27.24 -22.29 32.95
N ALA A 31 27.90 -21.32 33.56
CA ALA A 31 27.34 -20.04 34.01
C ALA A 31 26.56 -19.31 32.89
N PRO A 32 25.60 -18.43 33.24
CA PRO A 32 24.89 -17.63 32.25
C PRO A 32 25.89 -16.72 31.52
N VAL A 33 25.87 -16.80 30.19
CA VAL A 33 26.66 -15.92 29.33
C VAL A 33 26.18 -14.48 29.55
N ALA A 34 27.05 -13.66 30.14
CA ALA A 34 26.83 -12.23 30.28
C ALA A 34 26.72 -11.57 28.89
N PRO A 35 25.83 -10.57 28.71
CA PRO A 35 25.77 -9.83 27.45
C PRO A 35 27.08 -9.07 27.21
N PRO A 36 27.51 -8.90 25.94
CA PRO A 36 28.71 -8.15 25.62
C PRO A 36 28.57 -6.67 26.05
N PRO A 37 29.68 -6.00 26.42
CA PRO A 37 29.66 -4.59 26.77
C PRO A 37 29.27 -3.71 25.57
N PRO A 38 28.67 -2.53 25.79
CA PRO A 38 28.35 -1.61 24.70
C PRO A 38 29.64 -1.12 24.04
N ALA A 39 29.70 -1.23 22.73
CA ALA A 39 30.74 -0.62 21.92
C ALA A 39 30.74 0.89 22.16
N ALA A 40 31.90 1.42 22.54
CA ALA A 40 32.14 2.85 22.67
C ALA A 40 31.93 3.53 21.31
N GLU A 41 31.08 4.55 21.27
CA GLU A 41 30.96 5.49 20.15
C GLU A 41 32.32 6.16 19.89
N ALA A 42 32.85 5.94 18.69
CA ALA A 42 33.91 6.77 18.14
C ALA A 42 33.29 8.10 17.65
N PRO A 43 33.96 9.26 17.86
CA PRO A 43 33.48 10.56 17.41
C PRO A 43 33.42 10.65 15.87
N PRO A 44 32.52 11.46 15.29
CA PRO A 44 32.37 11.56 13.86
C PRO A 44 33.60 12.21 13.22
N GLU A 45 34.12 11.54 12.20
CA GLU A 45 35.20 11.99 11.33
C GLU A 45 34.68 13.15 10.44
N VAL A 46 35.30 14.32 10.59
CA VAL A 46 34.95 15.55 9.87
C VAL A 46 35.48 15.45 8.43
N LEU A 47 34.58 15.47 7.45
CA LEU A 47 34.93 15.60 6.04
C LEU A 47 35.50 17.01 5.78
N PRO A 48 36.61 17.17 5.04
CA PRO A 48 37.15 18.48 4.73
C PRO A 48 36.26 19.23 3.72
N GLU A 49 35.94 20.49 4.05
CA GLU A 49 35.33 21.44 3.11
C GLU A 49 36.29 21.74 1.95
N VAL A 50 35.83 21.54 0.72
CA VAL A 50 36.56 21.93 -0.49
C VAL A 50 36.18 23.38 -0.81
N PRO A 51 37.13 24.33 -0.89
CA PRO A 51 36.81 25.71 -1.26
C PRO A 51 36.37 25.78 -2.71
N VAL A 52 35.25 26.48 -2.96
CA VAL A 52 34.81 26.90 -4.29
C VAL A 52 35.46 28.23 -4.63
N ASP A 53 36.61 28.19 -5.28
CA ASP A 53 37.12 29.33 -6.05
C ASP A 53 38.00 28.85 -7.21
N ASP A 54 38.00 29.65 -8.28
CA ASP A 54 38.81 29.55 -9.50
C ASP A 54 38.51 28.44 -10.51
N LEU A 55 37.55 28.67 -11.42
CA LEU A 55 37.69 28.30 -12.84
C LEU A 55 36.93 29.30 -13.75
N GLU A 56 37.36 30.56 -13.71
CA GLU A 56 37.09 31.53 -14.77
C GLU A 56 38.44 32.00 -15.35
N ALA A 57 39.00 31.25 -16.30
CA ALA A 57 39.92 31.72 -17.35
C ALA A 57 40.58 30.56 -18.10
N GLN A 58 40.16 30.34 -19.35
CA GLN A 58 40.97 30.03 -20.54
C GLN A 58 40.25 29.04 -21.47
N ALA A 59 39.73 29.55 -22.59
CA ALA A 59 40.02 29.04 -23.94
C ALA A 59 39.20 29.79 -25.00
N LEU A 60 39.56 31.04 -25.26
CA LEU A 60 39.35 31.66 -26.57
C LEU A 60 40.44 31.13 -27.52
N ALA A 61 40.04 30.44 -28.59
CA ALA A 61 40.57 30.55 -29.97
C ALA A 61 40.45 29.23 -30.74
N ALA A 62 39.48 29.17 -31.68
CA ALA A 62 39.71 28.79 -33.08
C ALA A 62 38.36 28.75 -33.82
N VAL A 63 38.15 29.73 -34.70
CA VAL A 63 37.13 29.73 -35.76
C VAL A 63 37.78 29.09 -36.99
N PRO A 64 37.05 28.31 -37.79
CA PRO A 64 36.80 28.77 -39.15
C PRO A 64 35.31 28.71 -39.52
N GLU A 65 34.90 29.74 -40.27
CA GLU A 65 33.62 29.88 -40.94
C GLU A 65 33.47 28.84 -42.06
N GLU A 66 32.31 28.19 -42.14
CA GLU A 66 31.74 27.79 -43.43
C GLU A 66 30.22 27.91 -43.40
N SER A 67 29.73 28.64 -44.39
CA SER A 67 28.36 29.10 -44.62
C SER A 67 27.50 28.00 -45.22
N VAL A 68 26.33 27.73 -44.63
CA VAL A 68 25.13 27.34 -45.39
C VAL A 68 23.90 27.96 -44.73
N GLU A 69 23.38 28.99 -45.38
CA GLU A 69 22.07 29.62 -45.20
C GLU A 69 20.96 28.54 -45.24
N ALA A 70 20.17 28.41 -44.17
CA ALA A 70 18.94 27.62 -44.17
C ALA A 70 17.80 28.50 -43.66
N GLU A 71 17.00 28.97 -44.61
CA GLU A 71 15.82 29.81 -44.47
C GLU A 71 14.71 29.11 -43.63
N PRO A 72 14.09 29.78 -42.64
CA PRO A 72 12.99 29.20 -41.88
C PRO A 72 11.68 29.24 -42.69
N PRO A 73 10.87 28.15 -42.72
CA PRO A 73 9.61 28.16 -43.45
C PRO A 73 8.57 29.04 -42.73
N GLU A 74 8.01 29.99 -43.48
CA GLU A 74 6.90 30.86 -43.07
C GLU A 74 5.63 30.06 -42.67
N PRO A 75 4.87 30.52 -41.66
CA PRO A 75 3.60 29.92 -41.29
C PRO A 75 2.49 30.27 -42.31
N PRO A 76 1.64 29.31 -42.73
CA PRO A 76 0.52 29.62 -43.61
C PRO A 76 -0.54 30.48 -42.91
N ALA A 77 -0.98 31.50 -43.63
CA ALA A 77 -1.95 32.52 -43.25
C ALA A 77 -3.32 31.98 -42.77
N PRO A 78 -4.03 32.71 -41.90
CA PRO A 78 -5.31 32.31 -41.35
C PRO A 78 -6.44 32.46 -42.39
N VAL A 79 -7.19 31.37 -42.59
CA VAL A 79 -8.42 31.37 -43.39
C VAL A 79 -9.49 32.14 -42.62
N LYS A 80 -9.96 33.25 -43.21
CA LYS A 80 -11.06 34.08 -42.74
C LYS A 80 -12.35 33.27 -42.71
N ASN A 81 -12.83 32.95 -41.51
CA ASN A 81 -14.22 32.52 -41.34
C ASN A 81 -15.03 33.75 -40.93
N THR A 82 -15.79 34.28 -41.89
CA THR A 82 -16.80 35.32 -41.69
C THR A 82 -18.02 34.68 -41.03
N ALA A 83 -18.31 35.07 -39.80
CA ALA A 83 -19.66 34.99 -39.24
C ALA A 83 -19.90 36.29 -38.47
N GLU A 84 -20.79 37.12 -39.01
CA GLU A 84 -21.30 38.32 -38.37
C GLU A 84 -22.04 37.98 -37.07
N PRO A 85 -21.95 38.85 -36.04
CA PRO A 85 -22.77 38.74 -34.84
C PRO A 85 -24.12 39.47 -35.02
N ILE A 86 -24.88 39.52 -33.93
CA ILE A 86 -26.06 40.36 -33.60
C ILE A 86 -27.44 39.98 -34.17
N ALA A 87 -28.25 39.35 -33.33
CA ALA A 87 -29.63 39.79 -33.09
C ALA A 87 -30.07 39.47 -31.65
N ALA A 88 -30.66 40.48 -31.03
CA ALA A 88 -31.06 40.57 -29.64
C ALA A 88 -32.48 40.02 -29.39
N SER A 89 -32.87 40.04 -28.10
CA SER A 89 -34.24 39.91 -27.56
C SER A 89 -34.68 38.45 -27.30
N ALA A 90 -35.16 38.05 -26.12
CA ALA A 90 -36.06 38.78 -25.23
C ALA A 90 -35.86 38.43 -23.75
N ARG A 91 -36.01 39.50 -22.96
CA ARG A 91 -36.22 39.57 -21.51
C ARG A 91 -37.70 39.23 -21.23
N HIS A 92 -37.96 38.27 -20.35
CA HIS A 92 -39.21 38.11 -19.60
C HIS A 92 -38.78 37.96 -18.13
N GLU A 93 -38.87 39.02 -17.34
CA GLU A 93 -40.03 39.30 -16.48
C GLU A 93 -40.34 38.16 -15.49
N ARG A 94 -39.59 38.28 -14.39
CA ARG A 94 -39.89 37.96 -13.00
C ARG A 94 -41.40 37.91 -12.69
N ALA A 95 -41.90 36.71 -12.39
CA ALA A 95 -43.12 36.53 -11.61
C ALA A 95 -42.73 35.91 -10.26
N GLU A 96 -42.96 36.66 -9.19
CA GLU A 96 -42.93 36.17 -7.82
C GLU A 96 -44.12 35.23 -7.60
N ALA A 97 -43.85 34.02 -7.12
CA ALA A 97 -44.83 33.19 -6.46
C ALA A 97 -44.14 32.48 -5.29
N THR A 98 -44.33 33.06 -4.12
CA THR A 98 -44.09 32.47 -2.81
C THR A 98 -44.92 31.19 -2.66
N PHE A 99 -44.27 30.06 -2.36
CA PHE A 99 -44.94 28.95 -1.69
C PHE A 99 -44.04 28.35 -0.61
N SER A 100 -44.72 28.03 0.48
CA SER A 100 -44.24 27.82 1.83
C SER A 100 -43.28 26.64 2.01
N SER A 101 -42.34 26.86 2.93
CA SER A 101 -41.62 25.86 3.73
C SER A 101 -42.54 24.75 4.21
N GLU A 102 -42.17 23.49 3.96
CA GLU A 102 -41.87 22.51 5.01
C GLU A 102 -41.27 21.24 4.40
N SER A 103 -39.99 20.98 4.66
CA SER A 103 -39.37 19.67 4.44
C SER A 103 -38.22 19.49 5.43
N GLU A 104 -38.52 18.77 6.52
CA GLU A 104 -37.52 18.17 7.42
C GLU A 104 -36.70 17.07 6.73
N PRO A 105 -35.64 16.58 7.38
CA PRO A 105 -34.27 17.05 7.29
C PRO A 105 -33.50 16.28 6.20
N ALA A 106 -32.47 16.95 5.69
CA ALA A 106 -31.48 16.33 4.81
C ALA A 106 -30.78 15.16 5.52
N GLU A 107 -31.13 13.93 5.12
CA GLU A 107 -30.25 12.78 5.24
C GLU A 107 -29.00 13.06 4.39
N ASP A 108 -27.93 13.44 5.09
CA ASP A 108 -26.52 13.17 4.81
C ASP A 108 -26.16 12.83 3.34
N ALA A 109 -26.09 13.86 2.50
CA ALA A 109 -25.70 13.80 1.10
C ALA A 109 -24.19 13.56 0.88
N ALA A 110 -23.54 12.75 1.71
CA ALA A 110 -22.12 12.40 1.59
C ALA A 110 -21.86 11.06 0.83
N ALA A 111 -22.89 10.44 0.24
CA ALA A 111 -22.80 9.09 -0.33
C ALA A 111 -22.70 8.92 -1.89
N PRO A 112 -22.71 9.93 -2.78
CA PRO A 112 -22.57 9.66 -4.23
C PRO A 112 -21.11 9.65 -4.74
N ALA A 113 -20.18 10.37 -4.08
CA ALA A 113 -18.81 10.51 -4.59
C ALA A 113 -17.91 9.30 -4.27
N ARG A 114 -18.08 8.68 -3.10
CA ARG A 114 -17.25 7.53 -2.67
C ARG A 114 -17.50 6.28 -3.53
N SER A 115 -18.74 6.03 -3.94
CA SER A 115 -19.09 4.87 -4.77
C SER A 115 -18.39 4.92 -6.13
N GLY A 116 -18.36 6.11 -6.75
CA GLY A 116 -17.67 6.35 -8.02
C GLY A 116 -16.14 6.21 -7.91
N TRP A 117 -15.53 6.75 -6.86
CA TRP A 117 -14.09 6.60 -6.61
C TRP A 117 -13.69 5.14 -6.41
N LEU A 118 -14.42 4.41 -5.55
CA LEU A 118 -14.13 3.01 -5.25
C LEU A 118 -14.33 2.11 -6.48
N SER A 119 -15.31 2.42 -7.33
CA SER A 119 -15.48 1.73 -8.62
C SER A 119 -14.27 1.95 -9.54
N ARG A 120 -13.74 3.17 -9.65
CA ARG A 120 -12.54 3.44 -10.46
C ARG A 120 -11.31 2.70 -9.92
N LEU A 121 -11.14 2.67 -8.60
CA LEU A 121 -10.07 1.91 -7.95
C LEU A 121 -10.18 0.41 -8.25
N ARG A 122 -11.38 -0.19 -8.09
CA ARG A 122 -11.61 -1.60 -8.44
C ARG A 122 -11.32 -1.89 -9.90
N THR A 123 -11.72 -1.02 -10.81
CA THR A 123 -11.43 -1.17 -12.24
C THR A 123 -9.93 -1.12 -12.52
N GLY A 124 -9.20 -0.17 -11.90
CA GLY A 124 -7.74 -0.06 -12.05
C GLY A 124 -6.99 -1.28 -11.51
N LEU A 125 -7.46 -1.87 -10.41
CA LEU A 125 -6.86 -3.05 -9.79
C LEU A 125 -7.37 -4.38 -10.35
N LYS A 126 -8.27 -4.37 -11.34
CA LYS A 126 -8.95 -5.58 -11.83
C LYS A 126 -7.96 -6.67 -12.26
N LYS A 127 -6.90 -6.31 -13.00
CA LYS A 127 -5.92 -7.28 -13.51
C LYS A 127 -5.18 -8.00 -12.37
N THR A 128 -4.66 -7.25 -11.42
CA THR A 128 -3.96 -7.78 -10.23
C THR A 128 -4.91 -8.57 -9.33
N GLY A 129 -6.07 -7.99 -9.00
CA GLY A 129 -7.06 -8.63 -8.13
C GLY A 129 -7.61 -9.93 -8.70
N SER A 130 -7.80 -10.02 -10.02
CA SER A 130 -8.22 -11.26 -10.68
C SER A 130 -7.14 -12.34 -10.66
N GLY A 131 -5.86 -11.98 -10.86
CA GLY A 131 -4.76 -12.95 -10.83
C GLY A 131 -4.56 -13.60 -9.46
N ILE A 132 -4.72 -12.83 -8.39
CA ILE A 132 -4.65 -13.37 -7.02
C ILE A 132 -5.94 -14.14 -6.68
N SER A 133 -7.11 -13.62 -7.08
CA SER A 133 -8.39 -14.26 -6.76
C SER A 133 -8.59 -15.62 -7.44
N SER A 134 -7.98 -15.87 -8.61
CA SER A 134 -8.11 -17.13 -9.33
C SER A 134 -7.52 -18.33 -8.57
N VAL A 135 -6.52 -18.09 -7.71
CA VAL A 135 -5.90 -19.13 -6.88
C VAL A 135 -6.90 -19.78 -5.93
N PHE A 136 -7.87 -19.00 -5.44
CA PHE A 136 -8.89 -19.47 -4.48
C PHE A 136 -10.11 -20.15 -5.12
N THR A 137 -10.04 -20.51 -6.40
CA THR A 137 -11.14 -21.22 -7.10
C THR A 137 -11.09 -22.74 -6.90
N GLY A 138 -9.97 -23.27 -6.42
CA GLY A 138 -9.81 -24.67 -6.03
C GLY A 138 -10.62 -25.04 -4.79
N THR A 139 -10.84 -26.33 -4.55
CA THR A 139 -11.74 -26.83 -3.49
C THR A 139 -11.04 -27.14 -2.16
N LYS A 140 -9.70 -27.08 -2.12
CA LYS A 140 -8.90 -27.52 -0.96
C LYS A 140 -7.85 -26.50 -0.58
N ILE A 141 -7.60 -26.43 0.72
CA ILE A 141 -6.52 -25.64 1.32
C ILE A 141 -5.38 -26.61 1.59
N ASP A 142 -4.47 -26.72 0.62
CA ASP A 142 -3.29 -27.59 0.67
C ASP A 142 -2.02 -26.80 0.34
N GLU A 143 -0.87 -27.48 0.30
CA GLU A 143 0.41 -26.83 0.03
C GLU A 143 0.46 -26.21 -1.37
N ALA A 144 -0.16 -26.85 -2.36
CA ALA A 144 -0.24 -26.35 -3.73
C ALA A 144 -0.95 -24.99 -3.81
N LEU A 145 -2.01 -24.79 -3.02
CA LEU A 145 -2.66 -23.48 -2.92
C LEU A 145 -1.69 -22.36 -2.49
N TYR A 146 -0.81 -22.65 -1.53
CA TYR A 146 0.16 -21.66 -1.05
C TYR A 146 1.27 -21.38 -2.06
N GLU A 147 1.74 -22.40 -2.78
CA GLU A 147 2.71 -22.24 -3.88
C GLU A 147 2.13 -21.41 -5.04
N ASP A 148 0.87 -21.68 -5.42
CA ASP A 148 0.15 -20.91 -6.43
C ASP A 148 -0.05 -19.45 -5.98
N LEU A 149 -0.36 -19.25 -4.70
CA LEU A 149 -0.52 -17.92 -4.11
C LEU A 149 0.80 -17.15 -4.07
N GLU A 150 1.91 -17.81 -3.72
CA GLU A 150 3.25 -17.25 -3.78
C GLU A 150 3.56 -16.74 -5.19
N THR A 151 3.37 -17.61 -6.17
CA THR A 151 3.58 -17.30 -7.58
C THR A 151 2.73 -16.11 -8.02
N ALA A 152 1.45 -16.08 -7.64
CA ALA A 152 0.54 -14.98 -7.95
C ALA A 152 0.96 -13.65 -7.32
N LEU A 153 1.43 -13.66 -6.07
CA LEU A 153 1.91 -12.46 -5.37
C LEU A 153 3.23 -11.93 -5.96
N LEU A 154 4.13 -12.82 -6.35
CA LEU A 154 5.37 -12.43 -7.03
C LEU A 154 5.12 -11.85 -8.42
N MET A 155 4.21 -12.45 -9.20
CA MET A 155 3.78 -11.89 -10.49
C MET A 155 3.03 -10.55 -10.35
N ALA A 156 2.50 -10.26 -9.16
CA ALA A 156 1.83 -9.00 -8.82
C ALA A 156 2.79 -7.93 -8.26
N ASP A 157 4.11 -8.14 -8.39
CA ASP A 157 5.17 -7.22 -7.93
C ASP A 157 5.19 -6.98 -6.41
N ALA A 158 4.70 -7.94 -5.59
CA ALA A 158 4.79 -7.81 -4.13
C ALA A 158 6.25 -7.91 -3.60
N GLY A 159 7.09 -8.65 -4.32
CA GLY A 159 8.48 -8.94 -3.92
C GLY A 159 8.59 -10.07 -2.89
N VAL A 160 9.76 -10.73 -2.85
CA VAL A 160 9.98 -11.96 -2.07
C VAL A 160 9.72 -11.75 -0.58
N ALA A 161 10.28 -10.71 0.02
CA ALA A 161 10.17 -10.48 1.46
C ALA A 161 8.71 -10.28 1.93
N ALA A 162 7.93 -9.48 1.19
CA ALA A 162 6.52 -9.26 1.51
C ALA A 162 5.69 -10.52 1.29
N THR A 163 5.94 -11.25 0.20
CA THR A 163 5.24 -12.50 -0.09
C THR A 163 5.48 -13.54 0.99
N THR A 164 6.73 -13.80 1.38
CA THR A 164 7.04 -14.75 2.47
C THR A 164 6.36 -14.35 3.77
N PHE A 165 6.46 -13.07 4.15
CA PHE A 165 5.80 -12.56 5.35
C PHE A 165 4.28 -12.79 5.32
N LEU A 166 3.62 -12.49 4.20
CA LEU A 166 2.19 -12.66 4.03
C LEU A 166 1.77 -14.13 4.08
N LEU A 167 2.52 -15.04 3.47
CA LEU A 167 2.21 -16.46 3.47
C LEU A 167 2.36 -17.09 4.86
N ASP A 168 3.41 -16.72 5.59
CA ASP A 168 3.61 -17.19 6.96
C ASP A 168 2.50 -16.70 7.90
N ASP A 169 2.13 -15.41 7.80
CA ASP A 169 1.02 -14.85 8.56
C ASP A 169 -0.32 -15.50 8.17
N LEU A 170 -0.55 -15.72 6.87
CA LEU A 170 -1.77 -16.37 6.39
C LEU A 170 -1.89 -17.79 6.92
N ARG A 171 -0.82 -18.60 6.88
CA ARG A 171 -0.83 -19.97 7.42
C ARG A 171 -1.18 -19.98 8.91
N ARG A 172 -0.63 -19.04 9.68
CA ARG A 172 -0.97 -18.87 11.09
C ARG A 172 -2.46 -18.52 11.26
N ARG A 173 -2.97 -17.52 10.55
CA ARG A 173 -4.37 -17.10 10.61
C ARG A 173 -5.34 -18.21 10.21
N VAL A 174 -5.03 -18.97 9.17
CA VAL A 174 -5.85 -20.12 8.71
C VAL A 174 -5.91 -21.20 9.78
N LYS A 175 -4.78 -21.50 10.42
CA LYS A 175 -4.71 -22.47 11.53
C LYS A 175 -5.51 -22.00 12.75
N ASP A 176 -5.36 -20.73 13.13
CA ASP A 176 -6.02 -20.14 14.30
C ASP A 176 -7.55 -20.03 14.10
N ALA A 177 -7.97 -19.58 12.93
CA ALA A 177 -9.39 -19.49 12.54
C ALA A 177 -10.01 -20.85 12.18
N ARG A 178 -9.20 -21.91 12.05
CA ARG A 178 -9.60 -23.23 11.52
C ARG A 178 -10.38 -23.12 10.21
N ALA A 179 -9.93 -22.24 9.32
CA ALA A 179 -10.61 -21.97 8.06
C ALA A 179 -10.57 -23.22 7.18
N THR A 180 -11.74 -23.68 6.74
CA THR A 180 -11.89 -24.86 5.86
C THR A 180 -12.33 -24.49 4.44
N ASP A 181 -12.70 -23.23 4.21
CA ASP A 181 -13.22 -22.73 2.94
C ASP A 181 -12.21 -21.75 2.30
N PRO A 182 -11.81 -21.96 1.03
CA PRO A 182 -10.98 -21.03 0.27
C PRO A 182 -11.48 -19.57 0.29
N ALA A 183 -12.79 -19.34 0.34
CA ALA A 183 -13.33 -17.98 0.43
C ALA A 183 -12.98 -17.31 1.78
N GLN A 184 -12.92 -18.07 2.87
CA GLN A 184 -12.46 -17.57 4.17
C GLN A 184 -10.96 -17.26 4.14
N VAL A 185 -10.15 -18.14 3.53
CA VAL A 185 -8.70 -17.90 3.37
C VAL A 185 -8.44 -16.62 2.57
N LYS A 186 -9.21 -16.37 1.51
CA LYS A 186 -9.14 -15.11 0.76
C LYS A 186 -9.43 -13.89 1.65
N GLY A 187 -10.42 -13.98 2.54
CA GLY A 187 -10.70 -12.95 3.53
C GLY A 187 -9.52 -12.71 4.47
N LEU A 188 -8.95 -13.80 5.02
CA LEU A 188 -7.78 -13.73 5.89
C LEU A 188 -6.54 -13.14 5.20
N LEU A 189 -6.36 -13.39 3.90
CA LEU A 189 -5.30 -12.75 3.11
C LEU A 189 -5.54 -11.24 2.98
N ALA A 190 -6.79 -10.83 2.73
CA ALA A 190 -7.13 -9.41 2.68
C ALA A 190 -6.86 -8.72 4.02
N ASP A 191 -7.17 -9.37 5.13
CA ASP A 191 -6.86 -8.87 6.48
C ASP A 191 -5.35 -8.79 6.71
N ALA A 192 -4.58 -9.81 6.33
CA ALA A 192 -3.12 -9.81 6.45
C ALA A 192 -2.47 -8.67 5.65
N ILE A 193 -2.91 -8.44 4.41
CA ILE A 193 -2.44 -7.32 3.59
C ILE A 193 -2.84 -5.98 4.22
N THR A 194 -4.07 -5.88 4.73
CA THR A 194 -4.55 -4.66 5.38
C THR A 194 -3.72 -4.32 6.61
N ASP A 195 -3.45 -5.30 7.47
CA ASP A 195 -2.64 -5.13 8.68
C ASP A 195 -1.18 -4.77 8.34
N LEU A 196 -0.63 -5.32 7.26
CA LEU A 196 0.70 -4.97 6.77
C LEU A 196 0.78 -3.51 6.29
N LEU A 197 -0.26 -3.01 5.62
CA LEU A 197 -0.28 -1.66 5.06
C LEU A 197 -0.69 -0.57 6.07
N LYS A 198 -1.50 -0.93 7.06
CA LYS A 198 -2.08 0.02 8.03
C LYS A 198 -1.06 0.92 8.76
N PRO A 199 0.13 0.44 9.18
CA PRO A 199 1.15 1.30 9.80
C PRO A 199 1.73 2.36 8.85
N LEU A 200 1.60 2.17 7.53
CA LEU A 200 2.10 3.08 6.50
C LEU A 200 1.07 4.15 6.11
N GLU A 201 -0.18 3.99 6.52
CA GLU A 201 -1.25 4.94 6.26
C GLU A 201 -1.01 6.24 7.06
N LYS A 202 -0.70 7.33 6.33
CA LYS A 202 -0.52 8.67 6.91
C LYS A 202 -1.30 9.70 6.09
N THR A 203 -1.98 10.60 6.79
CA THR A 203 -2.70 11.71 6.15
C THR A 203 -1.72 12.79 5.73
N LEU A 204 -1.87 13.32 4.51
CA LEU A 204 -1.12 14.49 4.06
C LEU A 204 -1.68 15.73 4.77
N VAL A 205 -0.86 16.37 5.61
CA VAL A 205 -1.22 17.60 6.31
C VAL A 205 -0.85 18.80 5.44
N VAL A 206 -1.82 19.67 5.16
CA VAL A 206 -1.65 20.91 4.39
C VAL A 206 -2.20 22.07 5.21
N GLY A 207 -1.47 23.18 5.28
CA GLY A 207 -1.88 24.38 6.02
C GLY A 207 -1.36 24.45 7.47
N GLU A 208 -0.54 23.51 7.92
CA GLU A 208 0.17 23.66 9.20
C GLU A 208 1.19 24.81 9.12
N TYR A 209 1.88 24.92 7.97
CA TYR A 209 2.82 25.99 7.65
C TYR A 209 2.37 26.74 6.39
N HIS A 210 2.64 28.05 6.34
CA HIS A 210 2.20 28.93 5.25
C HIS A 210 3.40 29.68 4.62
N PRO A 211 3.72 29.43 3.34
CA PRO A 211 3.12 28.41 2.46
C PRO A 211 3.50 26.98 2.87
N THR A 212 2.62 26.01 2.59
CA THR A 212 3.00 24.58 2.65
C THR A 212 3.76 24.26 1.37
N VAL A 213 5.06 23.91 1.49
CA VAL A 213 5.91 23.60 0.34
C VAL A 213 5.99 22.07 0.16
N ILE A 214 5.57 21.59 -1.02
CA ILE A 214 5.61 20.16 -1.37
C ILE A 214 6.59 19.97 -2.54
N MET A 215 7.69 19.25 -2.29
CA MET A 215 8.65 18.88 -3.32
C MET A 215 8.29 17.52 -3.91
N VAL A 216 8.02 17.46 -5.22
CA VAL A 216 7.74 16.21 -5.94
C VAL A 216 8.98 15.75 -6.70
N ALA A 217 9.57 14.63 -6.28
CA ALA A 217 10.77 14.05 -6.88
C ALA A 217 10.49 12.67 -7.52
N GLY A 218 11.36 12.22 -8.43
CA GLY A 218 11.27 10.92 -9.10
C GLY A 218 11.92 10.89 -10.49
N VAL A 219 12.03 9.71 -11.09
CA VAL A 219 12.66 9.52 -12.42
C VAL A 219 11.80 10.03 -13.58
N ASN A 220 12.38 10.16 -14.77
CA ASN A 220 11.65 10.55 -15.98
C ASN A 220 10.59 9.49 -16.34
N GLY A 221 9.42 9.92 -16.81
CA GLY A 221 8.31 9.02 -17.15
C GLY A 221 7.46 8.51 -15.99
N ALA A 222 7.84 8.72 -14.72
CA ALA A 222 7.07 8.29 -13.55
C ALA A 222 5.75 9.05 -13.30
N GLY A 223 5.37 9.98 -14.18
CA GLY A 223 4.13 10.74 -14.06
C GLY A 223 4.16 11.90 -13.05
N LYS A 224 5.34 12.46 -12.74
CA LYS A 224 5.50 13.61 -11.82
C LYS A 224 4.61 14.80 -12.20
N THR A 225 4.74 15.30 -13.42
CA THR A 225 3.96 16.46 -13.92
C THR A 225 2.46 16.19 -13.90
N THR A 226 2.05 14.97 -14.29
CA THR A 226 0.64 14.54 -14.24
C THR A 226 0.11 14.49 -12.80
N SER A 227 0.94 14.04 -11.85
CA SER A 227 0.58 13.95 -10.44
C SER A 227 0.51 15.34 -9.80
N ILE A 228 1.42 16.25 -10.15
CA ILE A 228 1.37 17.67 -9.75
C ILE A 228 0.03 18.28 -10.17
N GLY A 229 -0.36 18.17 -11.44
CA GLY A 229 -1.63 18.74 -11.91
C GLY A 229 -2.87 18.16 -11.20
N LYS A 230 -2.88 16.84 -10.94
CA LYS A 230 -3.96 16.18 -10.19
C LYS A 230 -4.00 16.65 -8.74
N LEU A 231 -2.84 16.77 -8.08
CA LEU A 231 -2.74 17.22 -6.70
C LEU A 231 -3.16 18.69 -6.58
N THR A 232 -2.72 19.56 -7.48
CA THR A 232 -3.13 20.97 -7.55
C THR A 232 -4.65 21.08 -7.70
N ARG A 233 -5.25 20.31 -8.62
CA ARG A 233 -6.72 20.30 -8.77
C ARG A 233 -7.43 19.82 -7.51
N HIS A 234 -6.94 18.74 -6.90
CA HIS A 234 -7.51 18.19 -5.66
C HIS A 234 -7.44 19.18 -4.49
N LEU A 235 -6.31 19.88 -4.32
CA LEU A 235 -6.14 20.89 -3.27
C LEU A 235 -6.98 22.14 -3.54
N ALA A 236 -7.10 22.57 -4.80
CA ALA A 236 -7.98 23.68 -5.19
C ALA A 236 -9.46 23.34 -4.98
N ASP A 237 -9.89 22.13 -5.32
CA ASP A 237 -11.26 21.64 -5.05
C ASP A 237 -11.53 21.54 -3.53
N ALA A 238 -10.49 21.36 -2.71
CA ALA A 238 -10.54 21.42 -1.25
C ALA A 238 -10.42 22.85 -0.67
N GLY A 239 -10.37 23.89 -1.51
CA GLY A 239 -10.36 25.29 -1.11
C GLY A 239 -8.97 25.90 -0.86
N ALA A 240 -7.88 25.17 -1.08
CA ALA A 240 -6.52 25.71 -0.95
C ALA A 240 -6.14 26.57 -2.16
N THR A 241 -5.41 27.67 -1.92
CA THR A 241 -4.75 28.43 -3.00
C THR A 241 -3.40 27.77 -3.31
N VAL A 242 -3.20 27.35 -4.56
CA VAL A 242 -1.98 26.68 -5.03
C VAL A 242 -1.30 27.60 -6.06
N LEU A 243 0.02 27.72 -5.96
CA LEU A 243 0.89 28.46 -6.88
C LEU A 243 1.47 27.52 -7.96
#